data_AF-A0A960YNU6-F1
#
_entry.id   AF-A0A960YNU6-F1
#
_cell.length_a   1.000
_cell.length_b   1.000
_cell.length_c   1.000
_cell.angle_alpha   90.00
_cell.angle_beta   90.00
_cell.angle_gamma   90.00
#
_symmetry.space_group_name_H-M   'P 1'
#
loop_
_entity.id
_entity.type
_entity.pdbx_description
1 polymer ?
#
loop_
_entity_poly.entity_id
_entity_poly.type
_entity_poly.pdbx_seq_one_letter_code
_entity_poly.pdbx_strand_id
1 'polypeptide(L)' 'MSLKNYRFGFVIPFLLLHLMCLGVLFFPFRMEYLALFITNYIVGMFFITAGYHRYFSHRSYQLNRFWQFVFAW' A
#
# COMPACT_ATOMS: atom_id res chain seq x y z
N MET A 1 -16.48 -25.09 9.42
CA MET A 1 -16.49 -23.70 8.90
C MET A 1 -17.03 -23.73 7.48
N SER A 2 -18.24 -23.20 7.23
CA SER A 2 -18.93 -23.36 5.93
C SER A 2 -18.51 -22.28 4.93
N LEU A 3 -18.26 -22.68 3.66
CA LEU A 3 -17.88 -21.78 2.57
C LEU A 3 -18.94 -20.70 2.26
N LYS A 4 -20.17 -20.86 2.75
CA LYS A 4 -21.25 -19.88 2.58
C LYS A 4 -21.02 -18.53 3.30
N ASN A 5 -20.15 -18.47 4.31
CA ASN A 5 -19.92 -17.24 5.08
C ASN A 5 -18.81 -16.36 4.50
N TYR A 6 -18.18 -16.76 3.40
CA TYR A 6 -17.10 -15.99 2.80
C TYR A 6 -17.67 -14.86 1.95
N ARG A 7 -17.19 -13.64 2.23
CA ARG A 7 -17.48 -12.47 1.40
C ARG A 7 -16.64 -12.55 0.12
N PHE A 8 -17.08 -13.37 -0.83
CA PHE A 8 -16.37 -13.63 -2.08
C PHE A 8 -15.99 -12.35 -2.85
N GLY A 9 -16.75 -11.26 -2.67
CA GLY A 9 -16.42 -9.93 -3.22
C GLY A 9 -15.09 -9.33 -2.76
N PHE A 10 -14.51 -9.76 -1.62
CA PHE A 10 -13.18 -9.32 -1.15
C PHE A 10 -12.12 -10.41 -1.35
N VAL A 11 -12.53 -11.67 -1.16
CA VAL A 11 -11.63 -12.82 -1.25
C VAL A 11 -11.09 -12.99 -2.66
N ILE A 12 -11.95 -12.87 -3.68
CA ILE A 12 -11.54 -13.07 -5.07
C ILE A 12 -10.54 -11.99 -5.51
N PRO A 13 -10.79 -10.67 -5.35
CA PRO A 13 -9.81 -9.64 -5.70
C PRO A 13 -8.49 -9.78 -4.94
N PHE A 14 -8.54 -10.12 -3.65
CA PHE A 14 -7.34 -10.33 -2.85
C PHE A 14 -6.50 -11.49 -3.38
N LEU A 15 -7.12 -12.63 -3.71
CA LEU A 15 -6.43 -13.77 -4.31
C LEU A 15 -5.82 -13.40 -5.67
N LEU A 16 -6.58 -12.71 -6.53
CA LEU A 16 -6.10 -12.29 -7.84
C LEU A 16 -4.88 -11.37 -7.74
N LEU A 17 -4.87 -10.41 -6.80
CA LEU A 17 -3.71 -9.55 -6.55
C LEU A 17 -2.44 -10.33 -6.20
N HIS A 18 -2.56 -11.43 -5.46
CA HIS A 18 -1.40 -12.29 -5.13
C HIS A 18 -0.92 -13.10 -6.34
N LEU A 19 -1.85 -13.65 -7.12
CA LEU A 19 -1.52 -14.39 -8.33
C LEU A 19 -0.88 -13.47 -9.40
N MET A 20 -1.26 -12.19 -9.43
CA MET A 20 -0.63 -11.19 -10.31
C MET A 20 0.88 -11.04 -10.08
N CYS A 21 1.41 -11.34 -8.88
CA CYS A 21 2.86 -11.34 -8.63
C CYS A 21 3.61 -12.33 -9.53
N LEU A 22 2.99 -13.44 -9.93
CA LEU A 22 3.57 -14.39 -10.88
C LEU A 22 3.77 -13.80 -12.29
N GLY A 23 3.12 -12.66 -12.57
CA GLY A 23 3.31 -11.88 -13.78
C GLY A 23 4.77 -11.51 -14.04
N VAL A 24 5.60 -11.40 -13.00
CA VAL A 24 7.03 -11.06 -13.12
C VAL A 24 7.81 -12.06 -13.99
N LEU A 25 7.37 -13.31 -14.08
CA LEU A 25 8.05 -14.35 -14.86
C LEU A 25 7.92 -14.16 -16.37
N PHE A 26 6.97 -13.32 -16.82
CA PHE A 26 6.68 -13.11 -18.24
C PHE A 26 7.37 -11.87 -18.82
N PHE A 27 7.97 -11.00 -18.00
CA PHE A 27 8.61 -9.77 -18.44
C PHE A 27 10.12 -9.80 -18.23
N PRO A 28 10.92 -9.25 -19.17
CA PRO A 28 12.36 -9.13 -18.97
C PRO A 28 12.65 -8.14 -17.84
N PHE A 29 13.62 -8.47 -16.98
CA PHE A 29 14.00 -7.62 -15.86
C PHE A 29 14.66 -6.32 -16.34
N ARG A 30 14.29 -5.19 -15.72
CA ARG A 30 14.88 -3.87 -15.95
C ARG A 30 15.07 -3.14 -14.62
N MET A 31 16.10 -2.31 -14.53
CA MET A 31 16.46 -1.59 -13.29
C MET A 31 15.41 -0.57 -12.87
N GLU A 32 14.63 -0.04 -13.83
CA GLU A 32 13.54 0.90 -13.55
C GLU A 32 12.46 0.28 -12.65
N TYR A 33 12.19 -1.02 -12.78
CA TYR A 33 11.20 -1.69 -11.92
C TYR A 33 11.65 -1.74 -10.47
N LEU A 34 12.94 -1.96 -10.24
CA LEU A 34 13.51 -1.95 -8.90
C LEU A 34 13.45 -0.55 -8.28
N ALA A 35 13.78 0.48 -9.06
CA ALA A 35 13.67 1.87 -8.61
C ALA A 35 12.23 2.22 -8.22
N LEU A 36 11.26 1.90 -9.08
CA LEU A 36 9.83 2.11 -8.80
C LEU A 36 9.36 1.36 -7.56
N PHE A 37 9.76 0.09 -7.40
CA PHE A 37 9.43 -0.71 -6.23
C PHE A 37 9.94 -0.06 -4.94
N ILE A 38 11.22 0.31 -4.91
CA ILE A 38 11.85 0.92 -3.72
C ILE A 38 11.19 2.26 -3.41
N THR A 39 11.01 3.13 -4.41
CA THR A 39 10.39 4.45 -4.21
C THR A 39 8.97 4.29 -3.69
N ASN A 40 8.14 3.45 -4.30
CA ASN A 40 6.76 3.25 -3.87
C ASN A 40 6.68 2.65 -2.45
N TYR A 41 7.56 1.71 -2.13
CA TYR A 41 7.62 1.11 -0.80
C TYR A 41 8.00 2.14 0.28
N ILE A 42 9.09 2.89 0.06
CA ILE A 42 9.58 3.87 1.05
C ILE A 42 8.57 5.01 1.21
N VAL A 43 8.11 5.58 0.10
CA VAL A 43 7.14 6.68 0.10
C VAL A 43 5.85 6.22 0.77
N GLY A 44 5.25 5.12 0.32
CA GLY A 44 4.00 4.60 0.90
C GLY A 44 4.13 4.29 2.39
N MET A 45 5.21 3.61 2.81
CA MET A 45 5.46 3.30 4.22
C MET A 45 5.58 4.57 5.07
N PHE A 46 6.27 5.60 4.55
CA PHE A 46 6.42 6.87 5.24
C PHE A 46 5.09 7.60 5.41
N PHE A 47 4.29 7.72 4.34
CA PHE A 47 2.99 8.39 4.39
C PHE A 47 1.98 7.67 5.29
N ILE A 48 1.92 6.33 5.24
CA ILE A 48 1.05 5.55 6.12
C ILE A 48 1.52 5.63 7.57
N THR A 49 2.83 5.49 7.84
CA THR A 49 3.32 5.38 9.21
C THR A 49 3.40 6.74 9.91
N ALA A 50 3.98 7.75 9.24
CA ALA A 50 4.08 9.10 9.81
C ALA A 50 2.72 9.81 9.72
N GLY A 51 2.13 9.86 8.53
CA GLY A 51 0.84 10.51 8.30
C GLY A 51 -0.33 9.75 8.95
N TYR A 52 -0.80 8.69 8.31
CA TYR A 52 -2.05 8.02 8.71
C TYR A 52 -2.01 7.48 10.15
N HIS A 53 -0.96 6.75 10.52
CA HIS A 53 -0.86 6.09 11.81
C HIS A 53 -0.50 7.07 12.94
N ARG A 54 0.67 7.72 12.89
CA ARG A 54 1.13 8.58 14.01
C ARG A 54 0.39 9.92 14.09
N TYR A 55 0.18 10.59 12.95
CA TYR A 55 -0.43 11.91 12.95
C TYR A 55 -1.96 11.86 13.00
N PHE A 56 -2.62 11.18 12.05
CA PHE A 56 -4.09 11.20 11.98
C PHE A 56 -4.77 10.29 13.01
N SER A 57 -4.22 9.09 13.25
CA SER A 57 -4.83 8.13 14.18
C SER A 57 -4.43 8.37 15.64
N HIS A 58 -3.13 8.59 15.91
CA HIS A 58 -2.61 8.72 17.27
C HIS A 58 -2.28 10.16 17.71
N ARG A 59 -2.30 11.14 16.80
CA ARG A 59 -2.02 12.56 17.07
C ARG A 59 -0.73 12.78 17.90
N SER A 60 0.31 11.99 17.63
CA SER A 60 1.56 12.02 18.41
C SER A 60 2.38 13.30 18.25
N TYR A 61 2.09 14.12 17.24
CA TYR A 61 2.73 15.41 16.97
C TYR A 61 1.78 16.33 16.19
N GLN A 62 2.14 17.62 16.07
CA GLN A 62 1.38 18.62 15.31
C GLN A 62 2.11 19.05 14.04
N LEU A 63 1.37 19.21 12.94
CA LEU A 63 1.86 19.67 11.64
C LEU A 63 1.14 20.95 11.23
N ASN A 64 1.80 21.82 10.46
CA ASN A 64 1.13 22.95 9.82
C ASN A 64 0.16 22.48 8.72
N ARG A 65 -0.74 23.35 8.26
CA ARG A 65 -1.79 23.00 7.29
C ARG A 65 -1.23 22.50 5.94
N PHE A 66 -0.07 23.00 5.53
CA PHE A 66 0.60 22.53 4.31
C PHE A 66 1.02 21.06 4.44
N TRP A 67 1.71 20.69 5.51
CA TRP A 67 2.14 19.31 5.75
C TRP A 67 0.96 18.37 5.98
N GLN A 68 -0.11 18.84 6.64
CA GLN A 68 -1.34 18.05 6.77
C GLN A 68 -1.92 17.67 5.41
N PHE A 69 -1.94 18.61 4.45
CA PHE A 69 -2.40 18.32 3.09
C PHE A 69 -1.49 17.31 2.39
N VAL A 70 -0.17 17.46 2.51
CA VAL A 70 0.80 16.51 1.94
C VAL A 70 0.58 15.10 2.50
N PHE A 71 0.42 14.95 3.82
CA PHE A 71 0.24 13.64 4.46
C PHE A 71 -1.17 13.04 4.35
N ALA A 72 -2.17 13.80 3.88
CA ALA A 72 -3.55 13.35 3.76
C ALA A 72 -3.85 12.59 2.45
N TRP A 73 -2.85 12.44 1.57
CA TRP A 73 -2.98 11.68 0.33
C TRP A 73 -2.89 10.17 0.56
#